data_AF-A0A1Y5DXJ1-F1
#
_entry.id   AF-A0A1Y5DXJ1-F1
#
_cell.length_a   1.000
_cell.length_b   1.000
_cell.length_c   1.000
_cell.angle_alpha   90.00
_cell.angle_beta   90.00
_cell.angle_gamma   90.00
#
_symmetry.space_group_name_H-M   'P 1'
#
loop_
_entity.id
_entity.type
_entity.pdbx_description
1 polymer ?
#
loop_
_entity_poly.entity_id
_entity_poly.type
_entity_poly.pdbx_seq_one_letter_code
_entity_poly.pdbx_strand_id
1 'polypeptide(L)'
;MNKKAFLKAYQTINQLAEREKKVINEPEPYESALYKSAEDEALIKEYHFAKFQKNLAQAQSHPDLQSLVNKEDWSEEDTQKLLAMLR
;
A
#
# COMPACT_ATOMS: atom_id res chain seq x y z
N MET A 1 -7.66 -34.17 43.88
CA MET A 1 -6.85 -33.22 43.09
C MET A 1 -5.63 -32.76 43.90
N ASN A 2 -4.44 -32.79 43.30
CA ASN A 2 -3.19 -32.47 43.99
C ASN A 2 -2.99 -30.95 44.07
N LYS A 3 -2.92 -30.37 45.28
CA LYS A 3 -2.74 -28.93 45.53
C LYS A 3 -1.53 -28.34 44.77
N LYS A 4 -0.49 -29.14 44.55
CA LYS A 4 0.71 -28.74 43.79
C LYS A 4 0.41 -28.51 42.30
N ALA A 5 -0.49 -29.30 41.72
CA ALA A 5 -0.89 -29.13 40.32
C ALA A 5 -1.73 -27.85 40.14
N PHE A 6 -2.59 -27.53 41.10
CA PHE A 6 -3.38 -26.31 41.10
C PHE A 6 -2.51 -25.04 41.19
N LEU A 7 -1.54 -25.01 42.11
CA LEU A 7 -0.62 -23.88 42.26
C LEU A 7 0.23 -23.66 41.00
N LYS A 8 0.69 -24.75 40.35
CA LYS A 8 1.40 -24.65 39.07
C LYS A 8 0.52 -24.08 37.97
N ALA A 9 -0.72 -24.57 37.83
CA ALA A 9 -1.65 -24.05 36.84
C ALA A 9 -1.91 -22.54 37.04
N TYR A 10 -2.11 -22.10 38.29
CA TYR A 10 -2.30 -20.69 38.60
C TYR A 10 -1.07 -19.82 38.25
N GLN A 11 0.14 -20.30 38.57
CA GLN A 11 1.38 -19.61 38.19
C GLN A 11 1.55 -19.53 36.66
N THR A 12 1.23 -20.60 35.93
CA THR A 12 1.30 -20.62 34.47
C THR A 12 0.32 -19.63 33.85
N ILE A 13 -0.90 -19.54 34.37
CA ILE A 13 -1.92 -18.59 33.89
C ILE A 13 -1.48 -17.14 34.15
N ASN A 14 -0.95 -16.83 35.34
CA ASN A 14 -0.42 -15.49 35.63
C ASN A 14 0.75 -15.11 34.72
N GLN A 15 1.67 -16.05 34.45
CA GLN A 15 2.77 -15.80 33.52
C GLN A 15 2.29 -15.58 32.09
N LEU A 16 1.23 -16.26 31.66
CA LEU A 16 0.61 -16.02 30.35
C LEU A 16 -0.01 -14.61 30.29
N ALA A 17 -0.78 -14.23 31.32
CA ALA A 17 -1.43 -12.93 31.40
C ALA A 17 -0.43 -11.76 31.46
N GLU A 18 0.73 -11.95 32.08
CA GLU A 18 1.81 -10.95 32.07
C GLU A 18 2.55 -10.85 30.73
N ARG A 19 2.67 -11.97 29.99
CA ARG A 19 3.23 -11.96 28.63
C ARG A 19 2.30 -11.27 27.63
N GLU A 20 0.99 -11.47 27.75
CA GLU A 20 -0.01 -10.81 26.90
C GLU A 20 -0.05 -9.29 27.14
N LYS A 21 0.18 -8.82 28.36
CA LYS A 21 0.25 -7.38 28.67
C LYS A 21 1.50 -6.66 28.15
N LYS A 22 2.56 -7.38 27.77
CA LYS A 22 3.82 -6.79 27.29
C LYS A 22 3.84 -6.50 25.78
N VAL A 23 2.82 -6.88 25.03
CA VAL A 23 2.70 -6.51 23.60
C VAL A 23 1.81 -5.27 23.48
N ILE A 24 2.16 -4.21 24.20
CA ILE A 24 1.77 -2.87 23.77
C ILE A 24 2.91 -2.47 22.86
N ASN A 25 2.79 -2.78 21.57
CA ASN A 25 3.62 -2.13 20.56
C ASN A 25 3.29 -0.64 20.69
N GLU A 26 4.16 0.12 21.35
CA GLU A 26 4.16 1.57 21.22
C GLU A 26 4.11 1.87 19.71
N PRO A 27 3.25 2.80 19.25
CA PRO A 27 3.19 3.10 17.82
C PRO A 27 4.59 3.50 17.39
N GLU A 28 5.18 2.72 16.48
CA GLU A 28 6.52 3.01 16.00
C GLU A 28 6.56 4.47 15.51
N PRO A 29 7.61 5.21 15.83
CA PRO A 29 7.75 6.57 15.34
C PRO A 29 7.62 6.54 13.82
N TYR A 30 6.91 7.52 13.27
CA TYR A 30 6.76 7.62 11.83
C TYR A 30 8.13 7.80 11.18
N GLU A 31 8.58 6.76 10.47
CA GLU A 31 9.89 6.73 9.83
C GLU A 31 9.74 6.84 8.32
N SER A 32 9.73 8.08 7.83
CA SER A 32 9.94 8.38 6.42
C SER A 32 11.10 9.35 6.25
N ALA A 33 12.04 9.01 5.36
CA ALA A 33 13.12 9.91 4.98
C ALA A 33 12.66 11.02 4.00
N LEU A 34 11.45 10.87 3.42
CA LEU A 34 10.97 11.70 2.31
C LEU A 34 9.84 12.65 2.72
N TYR A 35 9.01 12.24 3.68
CA TYR A 35 7.80 12.98 4.06
C TYR A 35 7.88 13.41 5.52
N LYS A 36 7.28 14.57 5.84
CA LYS A 36 7.41 15.20 7.15
C LYS A 36 6.51 14.57 8.23
N SER A 37 5.41 13.95 7.82
CA SER A 37 4.45 13.27 8.69
C SER A 37 3.74 12.15 7.93
N ALA A 38 3.08 11.25 8.66
CA ALA A 38 2.22 10.22 8.08
C ALA A 38 1.02 10.83 7.32
N GLU A 39 0.50 11.95 7.81
CA GLU A 39 -0.61 12.69 7.19
C GLU A 39 -0.19 13.27 5.83
N ASP A 40 1.00 13.86 5.76
CA ASP A 40 1.56 14.40 4.51
C ASP A 40 1.76 13.28 3.48
N GLU A 41 2.31 12.13 3.90
CA GLU A 41 2.49 10.98 3.02
C GLU A 41 1.15 10.46 2.49
N ALA A 42 0.15 10.32 3.37
CA ALA A 42 -1.19 9.88 2.98
C ALA A 42 -1.81 10.84 1.96
N LEU A 43 -1.75 12.14 2.21
CA LEU A 43 -2.28 13.17 1.31
C LEU A 43 -1.57 13.17 -0.05
N ILE A 44 -0.24 13.08 -0.06
CA ILE A 44 0.56 13.04 -1.29
C ILE A 44 0.22 11.79 -2.10
N LYS A 45 0.14 10.62 -1.46
CA LYS A 45 -0.25 9.36 -2.11
C LYS A 45 -1.66 9.44 -2.68
N GLU A 46 -2.62 9.98 -1.92
CA GLU A 46 -3.99 10.16 -2.38
C GLU A 46 -4.06 11.09 -3.60
N TYR A 47 -3.36 12.22 -3.56
CA TYR A 47 -3.25 13.12 -4.71
C TYR A 47 -2.68 12.44 -5.95
N HIS A 48 -1.57 11.70 -5.80
CA HIS A 48 -0.97 10.97 -6.91
C HIS A 48 -1.89 9.88 -7.45
N PHE A 49 -2.59 9.18 -6.57
CA PHE A 49 -3.56 8.17 -6.96
C PHE A 49 -4.74 8.77 -7.73
N ALA A 50 -5.30 9.90 -7.27
CA ALA A 50 -6.34 10.62 -8.00
C ALA A 50 -5.86 11.11 -9.37
N LYS A 51 -4.62 11.63 -9.45
CA LYS A 51 -4.02 12.02 -10.73
C LYS A 51 -3.84 10.82 -11.67
N PHE A 52 -3.41 9.67 -11.14
CA PHE A 52 -3.30 8.44 -11.90
C PHE A 52 -4.66 7.98 -12.43
N GLN A 53 -5.71 7.96 -11.58
CA GLN A 53 -7.06 7.61 -12.01
C GLN A 53 -7.58 8.53 -13.11
N LYS A 54 -7.35 9.84 -12.99
CA LYS A 54 -7.73 10.80 -14.02
C LYS A 54 -7.01 10.51 -15.34
N ASN A 55 -5.69 10.30 -15.30
CA ASN A 55 -4.89 9.99 -16.48
C ASN A 55 -5.32 8.65 -17.11
N LEU A 56 -5.62 7.64 -16.28
CA LEU A 56 -6.13 6.35 -16.72
C LEU A 56 -7.46 6.50 -17.45
N ALA A 57 -8.41 7.24 -16.87
CA ALA A 57 -9.70 7.50 -17.49
C ALA A 57 -9.54 8.22 -18.84
N GLN A 58 -8.66 9.22 -18.91
CA GLN A 58 -8.34 9.92 -20.16
C GLN A 58 -7.75 8.96 -21.21
N ALA A 59 -6.77 8.13 -20.83
CA ALA A 59 -6.16 7.16 -21.73
C ALA A 59 -7.15 6.06 -22.18
N GLN A 60 -8.08 5.66 -21.33
CA GLN A 60 -9.15 4.71 -21.66
C GLN A 60 -10.18 5.32 -22.61
N SER A 61 -10.48 6.61 -22.47
CA SER A 61 -11.42 7.31 -23.33
C SER A 61 -10.88 7.62 -24.73
N HIS A 62 -9.57 7.54 -24.94
CA HIS A 62 -8.94 7.92 -26.20
C HIS A 62 -8.86 6.70 -27.15
N PRO A 63 -9.65 6.65 -28.24
CA PRO A 63 -9.76 5.46 -29.08
C PRO A 63 -8.43 5.08 -29.73
N ASP A 64 -7.65 6.08 -30.13
CA ASP A 64 -6.36 5.84 -30.77
C ASP A 64 -5.33 5.21 -29.82
N LEU A 65 -5.28 5.65 -28.56
CA LEU A 65 -4.41 5.02 -27.55
C LEU A 65 -4.85 3.58 -27.28
N GLN A 66 -6.15 3.32 -27.22
CA GLN A 66 -6.67 1.95 -27.10
C GLN A 66 -6.27 1.09 -28.29
N SER A 67 -6.30 1.64 -29.51
CA SER A 67 -5.86 0.90 -30.71
C SER A 67 -4.37 0.55 -30.66
N LEU A 68 -3.53 1.43 -30.09
CA LEU A 68 -2.10 1.21 -29.92
C LEU A 68 -1.81 0.18 -28.80
N VAL A 69 -2.54 0.26 -27.69
CA VAL A 69 -2.38 -0.63 -26.52
C VAL A 69 -2.79 -2.07 -26.82
N ASN A 70 -3.85 -2.26 -27.61
CA ASN A 70 -4.36 -3.61 -27.95
C ASN A 70 -3.60 -4.28 -29.10
N LYS A 71 -2.62 -3.59 -29.69
CA LYS A 71 -1.82 -4.12 -30.80
C LYS A 71 -0.69 -5.00 -30.26
N GLU A 72 -0.52 -6.18 -30.84
CA GLU A 72 0.46 -7.18 -30.38
C GLU A 72 1.90 -6.73 -30.67
N ASP A 73 2.13 -6.12 -31.84
CA ASP A 73 3.42 -5.54 -32.24
C ASP A 73 3.24 -4.07 -32.64
N TRP A 74 4.25 -3.26 -32.30
CA TRP A 74 4.27 -1.83 -32.62
C TRP A 74 5.16 -1.56 -33.84
N SER A 75 4.62 -0.83 -34.81
CA SER A 75 5.41 -0.30 -35.93
C SER A 75 6.04 1.06 -35.59
N GLU A 76 6.98 1.50 -36.42
CA GLU A 76 7.58 2.83 -36.28
C GLU A 76 6.51 3.95 -36.38
N GLU A 77 5.49 3.76 -37.22
CA GLU A 77 4.36 4.67 -37.37
C GLU A 77 3.49 4.74 -36.11
N ASP A 78 3.31 3.62 -35.40
CA ASP A 78 2.57 3.56 -34.14
C ASP A 78 3.29 4.35 -33.04
N THR A 79 4.63 4.24 -32.98
CA THR A 79 5.43 5.04 -32.04
C THR A 79 5.41 6.53 -32.35
N GLN A 80 5.44 6.91 -33.64
CA GLN A 80 5.29 8.31 -34.04
C GLN A 80 3.91 8.86 -33.67
N LYS A 81 2.84 8.08 -33.84
CA LYS A 81 1.49 8.45 -33.40
C LYS A 81 1.41 8.65 -31.89
N LEU A 82 1.98 7.75 -31.10
CA LEU A 82 2.04 7.90 -29.64
C LEU A 82 2.78 9.19 -29.24
N LEU A 83 3.94 9.45 -29.84
CA LEU A 83 4.73 10.66 -29.55
C LEU A 83 4.00 11.94 -29.95
N ALA A 84 3.23 11.93 -31.04
CA ALA A 84 2.42 13.07 -31.44
C ALA A 84 1.26 13.35 -30.46
N MET A 85 0.71 12.33 -29.81
CA MET A 85 -0.36 12.47 -28.81
C MET A 85 0.14 12.97 -27.44
N LEU A 86 1.42 12.78 -27.14
CA LEU A 86 2.04 13.19 -25.89
C LEU A 86 2.64 14.61 -25.92
N ARG A 87 2.68 15.24 -27.10
CA ARG A 87 3.08 16.64 -27.29
C ARG A 87 1.90 17.58 -27.08
#